data_AF-A0A916T5Z0-F1
#
_entry.id   AF-A0A916T5Z0-F1
#
_cell.length_a   1.000
_cell.length_b   1.000
_cell.length_c   1.000
_cell.angle_alpha   90.00
_cell.angle_beta   90.00
_cell.angle_gamma   90.00
#
_symmetry.space_group_name_H-M   'P 1'
#
loop_
_entity.id
_entity.type
_entity.pdbx_description
1 polymer ?
#
loop_
_entity_poly.entity_id
_entity_poly.type
_entity_poly.pdbx_seq_one_letter_code
_entity_poly.pdbx_strand_id
1 'polypeptide(L)'
;MDIDPRTQAVRPDLADVRLADQVFAPHYAAPVVRRLSVDSALRADRGPEGEVLAELGAGDPFELLDVTGGIAWGTAPGVGLVGYLPAAALEPAA
;
A
#
# COMPACT_ATOMS: atom_id res chain seq x y z
N MET A 1 -21.15 7.12 -2.95
CA MET A 1 -19.83 7.42 -2.38
C MET A 1 -18.85 7.02 -3.45
N ASP A 2 -18.07 7.97 -3.96
CA ASP A 2 -17.11 7.67 -5.03
C ASP A 2 -15.86 7.06 -4.40
N ILE A 3 -15.31 6.03 -5.02
CA ILE A 3 -14.14 5.31 -4.49
C ILE A 3 -12.89 5.91 -5.12
N ASP A 4 -11.96 6.41 -4.31
CA ASP A 4 -10.68 6.94 -4.78
C ASP A 4 -9.55 5.94 -4.51
N PRO A 5 -8.98 5.28 -5.54
CA PRO A 5 -7.88 4.33 -5.37
C PRO A 5 -6.59 4.93 -4.78
N ARG A 6 -6.44 6.27 -4.75
CA ARG A 6 -5.29 6.93 -4.13
C ARG A 6 -5.36 6.91 -2.60
N THR A 7 -6.55 6.75 -2.02
CA THR A 7 -6.80 6.83 -0.57
C THR A 7 -7.52 5.59 -0.04
N GLN A 8 -8.14 4.80 -0.91
CA GLN A 8 -8.82 3.55 -0.59
C GLN A 8 -8.15 2.42 -1.33
N ALA A 9 -7.65 1.41 -0.61
CA ALA A 9 -6.83 0.36 -1.21
C ALA A 9 -7.68 -0.60 -2.05
N VAL A 10 -7.89 -0.22 -3.30
CA VAL A 10 -8.61 -0.99 -4.31
C VAL A 10 -7.87 -0.95 -5.65
N ARG A 11 -7.81 -2.11 -6.29
CA ARG A 11 -7.34 -2.35 -7.66
C ARG A 11 -8.33 -3.28 -8.37
N PRO A 12 -8.26 -3.43 -9.71
CA PRO A 12 -9.15 -4.32 -10.44
C PRO A 12 -9.14 -5.79 -9.96
N ASP A 13 -8.04 -6.25 -9.36
CA ASP A 13 -7.81 -7.64 -8.94
C ASP A 13 -7.87 -7.89 -7.42
N LEU A 14 -7.68 -6.84 -6.62
CA LEU A 14 -7.54 -6.93 -5.17
C LEU A 14 -8.10 -5.67 -4.49
N ALA A 15 -8.85 -5.86 -3.40
CA ALA A 15 -9.24 -4.78 -2.50
C ALA A 15 -8.90 -5.11 -1.04
N ASP A 16 -8.79 -4.08 -0.22
CA ASP A 16 -8.83 -4.26 1.22
C ASP A 16 -10.18 -4.83 1.65
N VAL A 17 -10.16 -5.83 2.54
CA VAL A 17 -11.38 -6.46 3.08
C VAL A 17 -12.30 -5.47 3.78
N ARG A 18 -11.75 -4.35 4.30
CA ARG A 18 -12.53 -3.25 4.89
C ARG A 18 -13.47 -2.56 3.89
N LEU A 19 -13.28 -2.77 2.58
CA LEU A 19 -14.10 -2.20 1.51
C LEU A 19 -15.11 -3.21 0.93
N ALA A 20 -15.22 -4.42 1.49
CA ALA A 20 -16.03 -5.49 0.90
C ALA A 20 -17.54 -5.20 0.81
N ASP A 21 -18.04 -4.24 1.58
CA ASP A 21 -19.42 -3.76 1.52
C ASP A 21 -19.64 -2.63 0.50
N GLN A 22 -18.55 -2.09 -0.07
CA GLN A 22 -18.55 -0.92 -0.95
C GLN A 22 -18.10 -1.23 -2.38
N VAL A 23 -17.18 -2.17 -2.57
CA VAL A 23 -16.62 -2.52 -3.88
C VAL A 23 -16.67 -4.02 -4.12
N PHE A 24 -16.86 -4.43 -5.37
CA PHE A 24 -16.70 -5.82 -5.80
C PHE A 24 -15.29 -6.02 -6.39
N ALA A 25 -14.49 -6.87 -5.75
CA ALA A 25 -13.17 -7.28 -6.23
C ALA A 25 -13.09 -8.81 -6.30
N PRO A 26 -12.31 -9.38 -7.25
CA PRO A 26 -12.10 -10.83 -7.31
C PRO A 26 -11.48 -11.40 -6.01
N HIS A 27 -10.65 -10.62 -5.33
CA HIS A 27 -10.02 -10.99 -4.07
C HIS A 27 -10.08 -9.84 -3.06
N TYR A 28 -10.16 -10.22 -1.79
CA TYR A 28 -10.01 -9.30 -0.66
C TYR A 28 -8.88 -9.76 0.24
N ALA A 29 -8.10 -8.82 0.75
CA ALA A 29 -7.04 -9.09 1.72
C ALA A 29 -7.24 -8.24 2.98
N ALA A 30 -6.97 -8.86 4.14
CA ALA A 30 -6.78 -8.09 5.37
C ALA A 30 -5.35 -7.51 5.37
N PRO A 31 -5.17 -6.23 5.70
CA PRO A 31 -3.85 -5.61 5.74
C PRO A 31 -2.98 -6.25 6.83
N VAL A 32 -1.70 -6.43 6.53
CA VAL A 32 -0.69 -6.85 7.49
C VAL A 32 0.18 -5.66 7.83
N VAL A 33 0.20 -5.26 9.10
CA VAL A 33 1.02 -4.12 9.55
C VAL A 33 2.51 -4.47 9.45
N ARG A 34 3.24 -3.56 8.82
CA ARG A 34 4.70 -3.52 8.68
C ARG A 34 5.21 -2.15 9.09
N ARG A 35 6.53 -2.04 9.18
CA ARG A 35 7.23 -0.77 9.33
C ARG A 35 8.25 -0.60 8.24
N LEU A 36 8.59 0.64 7.94
CA LEU A 36 9.71 0.95 7.07
C LEU A 36 11.02 0.71 7.83
N SER A 37 11.89 -0.12 7.28
CA SER A 37 13.24 -0.35 7.83
C SER A 37 14.23 0.72 7.38
N VAL A 38 13.92 1.38 6.27
CA VAL A 38 14.67 2.49 5.66
C VAL A 38 13.70 3.48 5.04
N ASP A 39 14.15 4.71 4.84
CA ASP A 39 13.38 5.72 4.12
C ASP A 39 13.04 5.24 2.69
N SER A 40 11.82 5.52 2.25
CA SER A 40 11.35 5.06 0.94
C SER A 40 10.27 5.96 0.34
N ALA A 41 10.32 6.12 -0.98
CA ALA A 41 9.30 6.82 -1.73
C ALA A 41 8.08 5.89 -1.95
N LEU A 42 6.90 6.36 -1.55
CA LEU A 42 5.62 5.78 -1.94
C LEU A 42 5.27 6.25 -3.35
N ARG A 43 4.96 5.31 -4.25
CA ARG A 43 4.71 5.59 -5.67
C ARG A 43 3.31 5.23 -6.11
N ALA A 44 2.80 5.93 -7.13
CA ALA A 44 1.49 5.69 -7.71
C ALA A 44 1.41 4.40 -8.55
N ASP A 45 2.56 3.95 -9.07
CA ASP A 45 2.68 2.76 -9.91
C ASP A 45 3.84 1.87 -9.44
N ARG A 46 3.88 0.63 -9.91
CA ARG A 46 4.87 -0.39 -9.51
C ARG A 46 6.28 -0.08 -9.98
N GLY A 47 6.42 0.72 -11.04
CA GLY A 47 7.71 1.08 -11.62
C GLY A 47 8.54 2.02 -10.73
N PRO A 48 9.88 1.92 -10.76
CA PRO A 48 10.76 2.84 -10.04
C PRO A 48 10.65 4.29 -10.54
N GLU A 49 10.15 4.49 -11.77
CA GLU A 49 9.91 5.80 -12.38
C GLU A 49 8.47 6.30 -12.16
N GLY A 50 7.64 5.57 -11.41
CA GLY A 50 6.28 6.01 -11.09
C GLY A 50 6.26 7.30 -10.28
N GLU A 51 5.21 8.11 -10.42
CA GLU A 51 5.00 9.35 -9.66
C GLU A 51 5.22 9.10 -8.16
N VAL A 52 6.08 9.91 -7.54
CA VAL A 52 6.27 9.90 -6.08
C VAL A 52 5.08 10.61 -5.44
N LEU A 53 4.32 9.87 -4.64
CA LEU A 53 3.18 10.37 -3.89
C LEU A 53 3.60 11.00 -2.56
N ALA A 54 4.56 10.37 -1.88
CA ALA A 54 5.08 10.81 -0.59
C ALA A 54 6.46 10.19 -0.34
N GLU A 55 7.28 10.86 0.45
CA GLU A 55 8.47 10.26 1.07
C GLU A 55 8.07 9.78 2.48
N LEU A 56 8.43 8.55 2.79
CA LEU A 56 8.14 7.92 4.08
C LEU A 56 9.45 7.61 4.80
N GLY A 57 9.46 7.78 6.12
CA GLY A 57 10.64 7.60 6.95
C GLY A 57 10.76 6.20 7.56
N ALA A 58 11.98 5.78 7.89
CA ALA A 58 12.20 4.59 8.71
C ALA A 58 11.37 4.65 10.02
N GLY A 59 10.72 3.53 10.35
CA GLY A 59 9.81 3.37 11.48
C GLY A 59 8.34 3.64 11.14
N ASP A 60 8.05 4.34 10.04
CA ASP A 60 6.68 4.63 9.63
C ASP A 60 5.88 3.34 9.37
N PRO A 61 4.61 3.29 9.80
CA PRO A 61 3.76 2.14 9.56
C PRO A 61 3.37 2.02 8.08
N PHE A 62 3.24 0.79 7.62
CA PHE A 62 2.68 0.46 6.32
C PHE A 62 1.74 -0.73 6.44
N GLU A 63 0.51 -0.58 5.93
CA GLU A 63 -0.50 -1.62 5.88
C GLU A 63 -0.37 -2.39 4.56
N LEU A 64 0.37 -3.50 4.59
CA LEU A 64 0.71 -4.30 3.43
C LEU A 64 -0.47 -5.18 2.97
N LEU A 65 -0.79 -5.15 1.68
CA LEU A 65 -1.88 -5.93 1.08
C LEU A 65 -1.40 -6.93 0.01
N ASP A 66 -0.40 -6.57 -0.79
CA ASP A 66 0.17 -7.43 -1.84
C ASP A 66 1.69 -7.26 -1.91
N VAL A 67 2.41 -8.35 -2.18
CA VAL A 67 3.82 -8.32 -2.57
C VAL A 67 3.96 -9.17 -3.81
N THR A 68 4.32 -8.54 -4.92
CA THR A 68 4.52 -9.24 -6.18
C THR A 68 5.74 -8.65 -6.89
N GLY A 69 6.71 -9.50 -7.26
CA GLY A 69 7.93 -9.07 -7.95
C GLY A 69 8.84 -8.17 -7.10
N GLY A 70 8.84 -8.34 -5.78
CA GLY A 70 9.66 -7.53 -4.86
C GLY A 70 9.11 -6.13 -4.58
N ILE A 71 7.93 -5.80 -5.10
CA ILE A 71 7.23 -4.54 -4.85
C ILE A 71 6.04 -4.82 -3.94
N ALA A 72 5.95 -4.06 -2.86
CA ALA A 72 4.82 -4.03 -1.96
C ALA A 72 3.76 -3.06 -2.47
N TRP A 73 2.49 -3.38 -2.25
CA TRP A 73 1.36 -2.49 -2.42
C TRP A 73 0.52 -2.48 -1.15
N GLY A 74 0.05 -1.31 -0.77
CA GLY A 74 -0.66 -1.13 0.50
C GLY A 74 -0.94 0.33 0.83
N THR A 75 -1.31 0.57 2.08
CA THR A 75 -1.64 1.90 2.59
C THR A 75 -0.55 2.41 3.52
N ALA A 76 -0.16 3.67 3.36
CA ALA A 76 0.69 4.41 4.29
C ALA A 76 -0.21 5.30 5.18
N PRO A 77 -0.66 4.81 6.36
CA PRO A 77 -1.66 5.52 7.17
C PRO A 77 -1.17 6.87 7.70
N GLY A 78 0.14 7.06 7.86
CA GLY A 78 0.72 8.34 8.29
C GLY A 78 0.46 9.50 7.32
N VAL A 79 0.31 9.20 6.02
CA VAL A 79 -0.01 10.17 4.97
C VAL A 79 -1.39 9.97 4.33
N GLY A 80 -2.09 8.89 4.69
CA GLY A 80 -3.43 8.57 4.19
C GLY A 80 -3.48 8.16 2.72
N LEU A 81 -2.37 7.64 2.18
CA LEU A 81 -2.25 7.30 0.76
C LEU A 81 -2.02 5.82 0.53
N VAL A 82 -2.52 5.34 -0.60
CA VAL A 82 -2.30 4.00 -1.13
C VAL A 82 -1.24 4.09 -2.21
N GLY A 83 -0.31 3.13 -2.22
CA GLY A 83 0.72 3.12 -3.25
C GLY A 83 1.65 1.92 -3.17
N TYR A 84 2.75 2.05 -3.89
CA TYR A 84 3.77 1.03 -4.07
C TYR A 84 5.10 1.47 -3.50
N LEU A 85 5.87 0.53 -2.95
CA LEU A 85 7.25 0.74 -2.54
C LEU A 85 8.03 -0.58 -2.62
N PRO A 86 9.38 -0.57 -2.58
CA PRO A 86 10.17 -1.80 -2.54
C PRO A 86 9.84 -2.61 -1.28
N ALA A 87 9.43 -3.87 -1.44
CA ALA A 87 9.09 -4.73 -0.30
C ALA A 87 10.29 -4.95 0.65
N ALA A 88 11.52 -4.84 0.14
CA ALA A 88 12.75 -4.90 0.92
C ALA A 88 12.93 -3.71 1.89
N ALA A 89 12.19 -2.61 1.70
CA ALA A 89 12.15 -1.49 2.63
C ALA A 89 11.21 -1.74 3.82
N LEU A 90 10.53 -2.89 3.87
CA LEU A 90 9.60 -3.24 4.95
C LEU A 90 10.21 -4.28 5.90
N GLU A 91 9.90 -4.12 7.18
CA GLU A 91 10.17 -5.10 8.23
C GLU A 91 8.91 -5.42 9.04
N PRO A 92 8.86 -6.56 9.76
CA PRO A 92 7.78 -6.87 10.69
C PRO A 92 7.60 -5.74 11.72
N ALA A 93 6.35 -5.36 12.00
CA ALA A 93 6.07 -4.51 13.14
C ALA A 93 6.37 -5.30 14.44
N ALA A 94 7.21 -4.74 15.30
CA ALA A 94 7.53 -5.28 16.62
C ALA A 94 6.30 -5.31 17.55
#